data_AF-A0AAE0Q1J0-F1
#
_entry.id   AF-A0AAE0Q1J0-F1
#
_cell.length_a   1.000
_cell.length_b   1.000
_cell.length_c   1.000
_cell.angle_alpha   90.00
_cell.angle_beta   90.00
_cell.angle_gamma   90.00
#
_symmetry.space_group_name_H-M   'P 1'
#
loop_
_entity.id
_entity.type
_entity.pdbx_description
1 polymer ?
#
loop_
_entity_poly.entity_id
_entity_poly.type
_entity_poly.pdbx_seq_one_letter_code
_entity_poly.pdbx_strand_id
1 'polypeptide(L)'
;FPDGCGLFQQDNALCHKAKMFQEWFDEHNSEFEVLTWSSNPPDSNPIEHLWDVLDKQVRSMEAPPRNLQYLKDLLRTSWCQIPQHTFKDLVEPMPRQV
;
A
#
# COMPACT_ATOMS: atom_id res chain seq x y z
N PHE A 1 -4.60 1.03 15.63
CA PHE A 1 -4.66 -0.45 15.78
C PHE A 1 -4.82 -0.73 17.26
N PRO A 2 -5.79 -1.52 17.73
CA PRO A 2 -6.40 -1.31 19.05
C PRO A 2 -5.44 -1.39 20.24
N ASP A 3 -4.25 -1.99 20.07
CA ASP A 3 -3.26 -2.20 21.13
C ASP A 3 -2.05 -1.23 21.05
N GLY A 4 -2.04 -0.26 20.12
CA GLY A 4 -0.94 0.70 19.94
C GLY A 4 0.32 0.14 19.25
N CYS A 5 0.29 -1.12 18.83
CA CYS A 5 1.45 -1.80 18.21
C CYS A 5 1.49 -1.68 16.66
N GLY A 6 0.75 -0.72 16.08
CA GLY A 6 0.66 -0.59 14.64
C GLY A 6 1.91 0.06 14.04
N LEU A 7 2.33 -0.42 12.86
CA LEU A 7 3.33 0.27 12.02
C LEU A 7 2.64 0.85 10.80
N PHE A 8 2.80 2.15 10.58
CA PHE A 8 2.32 2.86 9.39
C PHE A 8 3.46 3.02 8.41
N GLN A 9 3.36 2.37 7.25
CA GLN A 9 4.28 2.55 6.15
C GLN A 9 3.64 3.47 5.10
N GLN A 10 4.43 4.40 4.58
CA GLN A 10 4.07 5.26 3.44
C GLN A 10 5.23 5.34 2.46
N ASP A 11 4.92 5.70 1.23
CA ASP A 11 5.96 6.05 0.27
C ASP A 11 6.65 7.37 0.67
N ASN A 12 7.84 7.60 0.12
CA ASN A 12 8.61 8.79 0.40
C ASN A 12 8.23 9.97 -0.53
N ALA A 13 7.05 9.94 -1.17
CA ALA A 13 6.67 10.98 -2.11
C ALA A 13 6.49 12.33 -1.41
N LEU A 14 6.87 13.41 -2.12
CA LEU A 14 6.99 14.74 -1.54
C LEU A 14 5.67 15.27 -0.96
N CYS A 15 4.53 14.86 -1.51
CA CYS A 15 3.21 15.22 -0.99
C CYS A 15 2.95 14.70 0.43
N HIS A 16 3.56 13.56 0.81
CA HIS A 16 3.43 12.98 2.15
C HIS A 16 4.39 13.59 3.19
N LYS A 17 5.34 14.43 2.75
CA LYS A 17 6.29 15.11 3.64
C LYS A 17 5.86 16.52 4.04
N ALA A 18 4.67 16.96 3.66
CA ALA A 18 4.17 18.27 4.05
C ALA A 18 4.04 18.38 5.59
N LYS A 19 4.30 19.58 6.14
CA LYS A 19 4.29 19.84 7.58
C LYS A 19 2.99 19.40 8.25
N MET A 20 1.86 19.65 7.60
CA MET A 20 0.53 19.26 8.07
C MET A 20 0.41 17.74 8.32
N PHE A 21 1.02 16.90 7.49
CA PHE A 21 1.01 15.45 7.71
C PHE A 21 1.95 15.04 8.83
N GLN A 22 3.11 15.71 8.98
CA GLN A 22 4.01 15.47 10.09
C GLN A 22 3.34 15.80 11.43
N GLU A 23 2.67 16.96 11.52
CA GLU A 23 1.92 17.37 12.71
C GLU A 23 0.81 16.37 13.04
N TRP A 24 0.08 15.88 12.04
CA TRP A 24 -0.94 14.85 12.26
C TRP A 24 -0.34 13.54 12.78
N PHE A 25 0.82 13.10 12.28
CA PHE A 25 1.50 11.92 12.81
C PHE A 25 2.00 12.11 14.24
N ASP A 26 2.49 13.30 14.59
CA ASP A 26 2.91 13.62 15.94
C ASP A 26 1.72 13.58 16.93
N GLU A 27 0.55 14.07 16.52
CA GLU A 27 -0.68 14.00 17.30
C GLU A 27 -1.15 12.56 17.56
N HIS A 28 -0.86 11.62 16.64
CA HIS A 28 -1.32 10.23 16.69
C HIS A 28 -0.21 9.22 17.04
N ASN A 29 0.94 9.69 17.53
CA ASN A 29 2.10 8.83 17.83
C ASN A 29 1.85 7.77 18.92
N SER A 30 0.76 7.89 19.68
CA SER A 30 0.32 6.91 20.68
C SER A 30 -0.50 5.76 20.09
N GLU A 31 -0.95 5.87 18.84
CA GLU A 31 -1.82 4.89 18.18
C GLU A 31 -1.06 3.92 17.25
N PHE A 32 0.04 4.39 16.68
CA PHE A 32 0.93 3.65 15.78
C PHE A 32 2.24 4.42 15.58
N GLU A 33 3.28 3.72 15.14
CA GLU A 33 4.56 4.33 14.75
C GLU A 33 4.66 4.45 13.23
N VAL A 34 5.20 5.56 12.74
CA VAL A 34 5.53 5.71 11.32
C VAL A 34 6.86 5.01 11.04
N LEU A 35 6.85 4.02 10.14
CA LEU A 35 8.04 3.24 9.80
C LEU A 35 9.06 4.15 9.10
N THR A 36 10.23 4.32 9.72
CA THR A 36 11.36 5.04 9.13
C THR A 36 12.03 4.17 8.07
N TRP A 37 11.57 4.28 6.82
CA TRP A 37 12.06 3.47 5.71
C TRP A 37 13.17 4.18 4.91
N SER A 38 14.35 3.55 4.81
CA SER A 38 15.48 4.01 4.00
C SER A 38 15.27 3.61 2.53
N SER A 39 14.51 4.39 1.77
CA SER A 39 14.20 3.99 0.38
C SER A 39 15.44 4.09 -0.51
N ASN A 40 16.12 2.95 -0.70
CA ASN A 40 17.00 2.67 -1.82
C ASN A 40 17.08 1.13 -2.00
N PRO A 41 16.46 0.52 -3.03
CA PRO A 41 15.87 1.10 -4.25
C PRO A 41 14.33 1.22 -4.22
N PRO A 42 13.73 1.92 -5.21
CA PRO A 42 12.27 2.12 -5.37
C PRO A 42 11.42 0.85 -5.51
N ASP A 43 12.04 -0.31 -5.69
CA ASP A 43 11.36 -1.60 -5.94
C ASP A 43 10.80 -2.26 -4.67
N SER A 44 10.80 -1.60 -3.51
CA SER A 44 10.47 -2.26 -2.23
C SER A 44 9.21 -1.76 -1.55
N ASN A 45 8.38 -0.94 -2.20
CA ASN A 45 7.13 -0.47 -1.62
C ASN A 45 6.01 -1.53 -1.82
N PRO A 46 5.49 -2.17 -0.75
CA PRO A 46 4.48 -3.22 -0.88
C PRO A 46 3.22 -2.79 -1.65
N ILE A 47 2.83 -1.53 -1.56
CA ILE A 47 1.64 -1.03 -2.25
C ILE A 47 1.84 -0.98 -3.76
N GLU A 48 3.05 -0.67 -4.24
CA GLU A 48 3.38 -0.68 -5.68
C GLU A 48 3.33 -2.10 -6.25
N HIS A 49 3.82 -3.09 -5.49
CA HIS A 49 3.69 -4.50 -5.86
C HIS A 49 2.22 -4.94 -5.96
N LEU A 50 1.38 -4.51 -5.01
CA LEU A 50 -0.06 -4.79 -5.08
C LEU A 50 -0.73 -4.08 -6.25
N TRP A 51 -0.33 -2.85 -6.58
CA TRP A 51 -0.83 -2.15 -7.77
C TRP A 51 -0.46 -2.90 -9.05
N ASP A 52 0.77 -3.40 -9.17
CA ASP A 52 1.21 -4.19 -10.32
C ASP A 52 0.42 -5.51 -10.46
N VAL A 53 0.14 -6.20 -9.34
CA VAL A 53 -0.73 -7.40 -9.33
C VAL A 53 -2.13 -7.07 -9.84
N LEU A 54 -2.74 -5.99 -9.37
CA LEU A 54 -4.07 -5.55 -9.81
C LEU A 54 -4.09 -5.15 -11.29
N ASP A 55 -3.11 -4.35 -11.73
CA ASP A 55 -3.00 -3.88 -13.11
C ASP A 55 -2.84 -5.07 -14.08
N LYS A 56 -1.99 -6.04 -13.74
CA LYS A 56 -1.84 -7.28 -14.51
C LYS A 56 -3.15 -8.07 -14.60
N GLN A 57 -3.89 -8.22 -13.50
CA GLN A 57 -5.18 -8.90 -13.51
C GLN A 57 -6.18 -8.17 -14.41
N VAL A 58 -6.33 -6.86 -14.28
CA VAL A 58 -7.25 -6.05 -15.11
C VAL A 58 -6.86 -6.09 -16.58
N ARG A 59 -5.57 -6.02 -16.92
CA ARG A 59 -5.07 -6.10 -18.30
C ARG A 59 -5.20 -7.47 -18.93
N SER A 60 -5.19 -8.54 -18.12
CA SER A 60 -5.35 -9.91 -18.61
C SER A 60 -6.77 -10.23 -19.09
N MET A 61 -7.74 -9.35 -18.83
CA MET A 61 -9.13 -9.57 -19.20
C MET A 61 -9.35 -9.39 -20.71
N GLU A 62 -10.20 -10.25 -21.28
CA GLU A 62 -10.45 -10.28 -22.72
C GLU A 62 -10.99 -8.95 -23.26
N ALA A 63 -11.70 -8.18 -22.44
CA ALA A 63 -12.24 -6.88 -22.82
C ALA A 63 -11.82 -5.80 -21.81
N PRO A 64 -11.32 -4.65 -22.29
CA PRO A 64 -11.00 -3.53 -21.42
C PRO A 64 -12.28 -2.93 -20.82
N PRO A 65 -12.19 -2.33 -19.63
CA PRO A 65 -13.34 -1.75 -18.98
C PRO A 65 -13.90 -0.55 -19.76
N ARG A 66 -15.21 -0.57 -20.03
CA ARG A 66 -15.87 0.38 -20.93
C ARG A 66 -16.33 1.67 -20.24
N ASN A 67 -16.35 1.70 -18.92
CA ASN A 67 -16.72 2.86 -18.12
C ASN A 67 -16.13 2.78 -16.72
N LEU A 68 -16.20 3.90 -15.99
CA LEU A 68 -15.63 4.03 -14.65
C LEU A 68 -16.27 3.08 -13.63
N GLN A 69 -17.59 2.86 -13.70
CA GLN A 69 -18.28 1.98 -12.75
C GLN A 69 -17.81 0.54 -12.91
N TYR A 70 -17.74 0.06 -14.15
CA TYR A 70 -17.25 -1.27 -14.44
C TYR A 70 -15.79 -1.44 -14.03
N LEU A 71 -14.92 -0.44 -14.28
CA LEU A 71 -13.54 -0.46 -13.78
C LEU A 71 -13.48 -0.58 -12.24
N LYS A 72 -14.31 0.17 -11.51
CA LYS A 72 -14.36 0.10 -10.04
C LYS A 72 -14.79 -1.27 -9.53
N ASP A 73 -15.83 -1.84 -10.13
CA ASP A 73 -16.33 -3.18 -9.76
C ASP A 73 -15.30 -4.26 -10.07
N LEU A 74 -14.58 -4.09 -11.17
CA LEU A 74 -13.50 -4.98 -11.59
C LEU A 74 -12.32 -4.94 -10.63
N LEU A 75 -11.86 -3.74 -10.26
CA LEU A 75 -10.77 -3.56 -9.30
C LEU A 75 -11.14 -4.15 -7.93
N ARG A 76 -12.38 -3.94 -7.46
CA ARG A 76 -12.87 -4.53 -6.21
C ARG A 76 -12.88 -6.05 -6.28
N THR A 77 -13.37 -6.62 -7.38
CA THR A 77 -13.41 -8.08 -7.55
C THR A 77 -12.00 -8.67 -7.61
N SER A 78 -11.11 -8.04 -8.37
CA SER A 78 -9.69 -8.44 -8.51
C SER A 78 -8.98 -8.38 -7.16
N TRP A 79 -9.17 -7.30 -6.40
CA TRP A 79 -8.65 -7.16 -5.04
C TRP A 79 -9.08 -8.30 -4.11
N CYS A 80 -10.37 -8.66 -4.12
CA CYS A 80 -10.89 -9.77 -3.31
C CYS A 80 -10.35 -11.14 -3.73
N GLN A 81 -9.80 -11.28 -4.94
CA GLN A 81 -9.19 -12.51 -5.44
C GLN A 81 -7.70 -12.61 -5.12
N ILE A 82 -7.03 -11.53 -4.71
CA ILE A 82 -5.63 -11.58 -4.31
C ILE A 82 -5.51 -12.47 -3.06
N PRO A 83 -4.73 -13.57 -3.11
CA PRO A 83 -4.56 -14.45 -1.98
C PRO A 83 -3.94 -13.72 -0.77
N GLN A 84 -4.38 -14.07 0.44
CA GLN A 84 -3.85 -13.45 1.66
C GLN A 84 -2.31 -13.60 1.81
N HIS A 85 -1.74 -14.70 1.30
CA HIS A 85 -0.28 -14.90 1.36
C HIS A 85 0.49 -13.83 0.58
N THR A 86 -0.06 -13.32 -0.53
CA THR A 86 0.57 -12.24 -1.31
C THR A 86 0.78 -10.99 -0.44
N PHE A 87 -0.19 -10.65 0.40
CA PHE A 87 -0.05 -9.53 1.34
C PHE A 87 1.00 -9.82 2.42
N LYS A 88 1.03 -11.05 2.96
CA LYS A 88 2.00 -11.44 3.99
C LYS A 88 3.43 -11.41 3.45
N ASP A 89 3.66 -12.00 2.28
CA ASP A 89 4.97 -12.09 1.63
C ASP A 89 5.57 -10.71 1.33
N LEU A 90 4.71 -9.70 1.10
CA LEU A 90 5.14 -8.31 0.90
C LEU A 90 5.41 -7.56 2.21
N VAL A 91 4.73 -7.91 3.31
CA VAL A 91 4.84 -7.21 4.60
C VAL A 91 5.95 -7.78 5.48
N GLU A 92 6.13 -9.10 5.50
CA GLU A 92 7.12 -9.78 6.35
C GLU A 92 8.59 -9.34 6.13
N PRO A 93 9.03 -8.95 4.92
CA PRO A 93 10.38 -8.46 4.69
C PRO A 93 10.60 -7.02 5.17
N MET A 94 9.54 -6.23 5.35
CA MET A 94 9.64 -4.78 5.59
C MET A 94 10.52 -4.39 6.79
N PRO A 95 10.43 -5.03 7.98
CA PRO A 95 11.29 -4.68 9.11
C PRO A 95 12.78 -4.99 8.87
N ARG A 96 13.11 -5.77 7.83
CA ARG A 96 14.50 -6.14 7.47
C ARG A 96 15.09 -5.21 6.42
N GLN A 97 14.31 -4.26 5.90
CA GLN A 97 14.70 -3.29 4.88
C GLN A 97 14.89 -1.87 5.47
N VAL A 98 14.84 -1.76 6.81
CA VAL A 98 15.09 -0.53 7.60
C VAL A 98 16.57 -0.17 7.57
#